data_AF-A0A1Q4USF9-F1
#
_entry.id   AF-A0A1Q4USF9-F1
#
_cell.length_a   1.000
_cell.length_b   1.000
_cell.length_c   1.000
_cell.angle_alpha   90.00
_cell.angle_beta   90.00
_cell.angle_gamma   90.00
#
_symmetry.space_group_name_H-M   'P 1'
#
loop_
_entity.id
_entity.type
_entity.pdbx_description
1 polymer ?
#
loop_
_entity_poly.entity_id
_entity_poly.type
_entity_poly.pdbx_seq_one_letter_code
_entity_poly.pdbx_strand_id
1 'polypeptide(L)'
;MQLAIGDVVRDRGDRTLATVAGLATNAEGNLVALQLSGGGVRLTAPYDLDLVARYSQPPSAGRTLRFVITLLVAASAAVIGWQSAQASGLAWPLAVLTGLGSCTAVKLTVRSWLRLTGPRRFRV
;
A
#
# COMPACT_ATOMS: atom_id res chain seq x y z
N MET A 1 -4.94 13.21 -13.35
CA MET A 1 -4.90 13.15 -11.87
C MET A 1 -4.59 11.71 -11.41
N GLN A 2 -4.20 11.47 -10.16
CA GLN A 2 -4.08 10.11 -9.61
C GLN A 2 -5.08 9.92 -8.47
N LEU A 3 -6.02 8.99 -8.68
CA LEU A 3 -7.09 8.64 -7.74
C LEU A 3 -6.97 7.18 -7.30
N ALA A 4 -7.25 6.90 -6.04
CA ALA A 4 -7.42 5.55 -5.52
C ALA A 4 -8.86 5.36 -5.01
N ILE A 5 -9.32 4.11 -5.01
CA ILE A 5 -10.56 3.74 -4.33
C ILE A 5 -10.43 4.11 -2.84
N GLY A 6 -11.44 4.79 -2.31
CA GLY A 6 -11.46 5.34 -0.95
C GLY A 6 -11.00 6.80 -0.85
N ASP A 7 -10.41 7.39 -1.90
CA ASP A 7 -10.06 8.81 -1.88
C ASP A 7 -11.33 9.66 -1.76
N VAL A 8 -11.27 10.75 -1.00
CA VAL A 8 -12.38 11.70 -0.86
C VAL A 8 -12.16 12.83 -1.86
N VAL A 9 -13.13 13.01 -2.74
CA VAL A 9 -13.14 14.03 -3.78
C VAL A 9 -14.34 14.95 -3.60
N ARG A 10 -14.23 16.16 -4.13
CA ARG A 10 -15.30 17.12 -4.23
C ARG A 10 -15.66 17.33 -5.69
N ASP A 11 -16.95 17.24 -6.00
CA ASP A 11 -17.45 17.63 -7.31
C ASP A 11 -17.46 19.16 -7.43
N ARG A 12 -16.87 19.71 -8.49
CA ARG A 12 -16.78 21.16 -8.72
C ARG A 12 -18.14 21.78 -9.02
N GLY A 13 -19.06 21.03 -9.64
CA GLY A 13 -20.41 21.51 -9.96
C GLY A 13 -21.26 21.68 -8.70
N ASP A 14 -21.49 20.58 -7.99
CA ASP A 14 -22.43 20.55 -6.86
C ASP A 14 -21.77 20.81 -5.50
N ARG A 15 -20.45 20.95 -5.47
CA ARG A 15 -19.64 21.13 -4.25
C ARG A 15 -19.79 20.00 -3.22
N THR A 16 -20.39 18.87 -3.60
CA THR A 16 -20.64 17.72 -2.75
C THR A 16 -19.37 16.89 -2.55
N LEU A 17 -19.23 16.30 -1.36
CA LEU A 17 -18.15 15.36 -1.06
C LEU A 17 -18.61 13.94 -1.38
N ALA A 18 -17.72 13.19 -2.02
CA ALA A 18 -17.95 11.79 -2.32
C ALA A 18 -16.64 11.00 -2.21
N THR A 19 -16.79 9.68 -2.08
CA THR A 19 -15.66 8.76 -2.00
C THR A 19 -15.51 8.04 -3.33
N VAL A 20 -14.29 7.93 -3.86
CA VAL A 20 -14.03 7.16 -5.08
C VAL A 20 -14.32 5.68 -4.81
N ALA A 21 -15.31 5.13 -5.51
CA ALA A 21 -15.69 3.71 -5.42
C ALA A 21 -15.05 2.87 -6.53
N GLY A 22 -14.74 3.48 -7.68
CA GLY A 22 -14.15 2.78 -8.80
C GLY A 22 -13.93 3.67 -10.01
N LEU A 23 -13.46 3.06 -11.10
CA LEU A 23 -13.37 3.70 -12.40
C LEU A 23 -14.12 2.87 -13.43
N ALA A 24 -14.83 3.56 -14.32
CA ALA A 24 -15.49 2.98 -15.46
C ALA A 24 -14.86 3.56 -16.73
N THR A 25 -14.40 2.69 -17.62
CA THR A 25 -13.88 3.08 -18.93
C THR A 25 -14.99 2.89 -19.96
N ASN A 26 -15.45 3.97 -20.57
CA ASN A 26 -16.42 3.95 -21.67
C ASN A 26 -15.75 4.41 -22.98
N ALA A 27 -16.44 4.20 -24.11
CA ALA A 27 -15.97 4.63 -25.43
C ALA A 27 -15.70 6.16 -25.51
N GLU A 28 -16.37 6.94 -24.67
CA GLU A 28 -16.26 8.41 -24.59
C GLU A 28 -15.17 8.89 -23.61
N GLY A 29 -14.57 8.00 -22.82
CA GLY A 29 -13.49 8.33 -21.89
C GLY A 29 -13.56 7.62 -20.54
N ASN A 30 -12.67 8.03 -19.63
CA ASN A 30 -12.61 7.52 -18.26
C ASN A 30 -13.59 8.28 -17.37
N LEU A 31 -14.49 7.55 -16.71
CA LEU A 31 -15.40 8.06 -15.70
C LEU A 31 -15.01 7.52 -14.32
N VAL A 32 -15.22 8.34 -13.29
CA VAL A 32 -14.96 7.95 -11.89
C VAL A 32 -16.30 7.67 -11.23
N ALA A 33 -16.44 6.46 -10.67
CA ALA A 33 -17.59 6.11 -9.84
C ALA A 33 -17.38 6.65 -8.43
N LEU A 34 -18.32 7.49 -7.99
CA LEU A 34 -18.31 8.18 -6.71
C LEU A 34 -19.45 7.66 -5.84
N GLN A 35 -19.12 7.25 -4.62
CA GLN A 35 -20.08 6.90 -3.59
C GLN A 35 -20.39 8.14 -2.75
N LEU A 36 -21.66 8.55 -2.76
CA LEU A 36 -22.17 9.67 -2.00
C LEU A 36 -22.46 9.23 -0.55
N SER A 37 -22.43 10.17 0.41
CA SER A 37 -22.75 9.88 1.83
C SER A 37 -24.18 9.35 2.04
N GLY A 38 -25.07 9.50 1.07
CA GLY A 38 -26.43 8.93 1.06
C GLY A 38 -26.54 7.52 0.47
N GLY A 39 -25.43 6.85 0.15
CA GLY A 39 -25.42 5.48 -0.38
C GLY A 39 -25.61 5.36 -1.90
N GLY A 40 -25.84 6.46 -2.60
CA GLY A 40 -25.91 6.50 -4.07
C GLY A 40 -24.53 6.40 -4.72
N VAL A 41 -24.49 5.88 -5.95
CA VAL A 41 -23.31 5.90 -6.81
C VAL A 41 -23.56 6.82 -8.01
N ARG A 42 -22.62 7.71 -8.28
CA ARG A 42 -22.65 8.64 -9.42
C ARG A 42 -21.40 8.48 -10.27
N LEU A 43 -21.53 8.60 -11.58
CA LEU A 43 -20.40 8.69 -12.49
C LEU A 43 -20.11 10.15 -12.80
N THR A 44 -18.87 10.57 -12.59
CA THR A 44 -18.42 11.95 -12.88
C THR A 44 -17.09 11.91 -13.62
N ALA A 45 -16.90 12.89 -14.52
CA ALA A 45 -15.65 13.02 -15.25
C ALA A 45 -14.51 13.49 -14.32
N PRO A 46 -13.27 13.03 -14.53
CA PRO A 46 -12.17 13.31 -13.62
C PRO A 46 -11.76 14.80 -13.56
N TYR A 47 -12.05 15.59 -14.60
CA TYR A 47 -11.71 17.02 -14.65
C TYR A 47 -12.64 17.90 -13.81
N ASP A 48 -13.81 17.39 -13.44
CA ASP A 48 -14.78 18.04 -12.55
C ASP A 48 -14.53 17.71 -11.08
N LEU A 49 -13.50 16.93 -10.77
CA LEU A 49 -13.20 16.47 -9.43
C LEU A 49 -11.97 17.15 -8.85
N ASP A 50 -12.13 17.69 -7.65
CA ASP A 50 -11.04 18.19 -6.83
C ASP A 50 -10.74 17.18 -5.70
N LEU A 51 -9.47 16.78 -5.56
CA LEU A 51 -9.05 15.87 -4.49
C LEU A 51 -9.06 16.60 -3.14
N VAL A 52 -9.87 16.14 -2.20
CA VAL A 52 -9.97 16.74 -0.85
C VAL A 52 -9.09 15.99 0.15
N ALA A 53 -9.19 14.66 0.17
CA ALA A 53 -8.39 13.84 1.06
C ALA A 53 -7.99 12.53 0.39
N ARG A 54 -6.76 12.09 0.66
CA ARG A 54 -6.29 10.78 0.20
C ARG A 54 -6.70 9.71 1.19
N TYR A 55 -7.12 8.55 0.68
CA TYR A 55 -7.33 7.38 1.50
C TYR A 55 -6.04 6.99 2.22
N SER A 56 -6.07 7.10 3.53
CA SER A 56 -5.09 6.46 4.41
C SER A 56 -5.78 5.31 5.11
N GLN A 57 -5.34 4.09 4.84
CA GLN A 57 -5.85 2.92 5.55
C GLN A 57 -5.57 3.08 7.04
N PRO A 58 -6.61 3.08 7.91
CA PRO A 58 -6.43 3.34 9.34
C PRO A 58 -5.50 2.29 9.96
N PRO A 59 -4.74 2.64 11.02
CA PRO A 59 -3.94 1.67 11.76
C PRO A 59 -4.87 0.62 12.38
N SER A 60 -4.94 -0.56 11.78
CA SER A 60 -5.73 -1.68 12.30
C SER A 60 -4.87 -2.59 13.19
N ALA A 61 -5.49 -3.21 14.19
CA ALA A 61 -4.81 -4.19 15.05
C ALA A 61 -4.12 -5.31 14.23
N GLY A 62 -4.74 -5.73 13.12
CA GLY A 62 -4.15 -6.68 12.18
C GLY A 62 -2.86 -6.18 11.51
N ARG A 63 -2.73 -4.88 11.25
CA ARG A 63 -1.49 -4.29 10.71
C ARG A 63 -0.36 -4.33 11.73
N THR A 64 -0.67 -4.04 13.00
CA THR A 64 0.30 -4.14 14.11
C THR A 64 0.76 -5.58 14.29
N LEU A 65 -0.17 -6.54 14.29
CA LEU A 65 0.16 -7.97 14.41
C LEU A 65 1.07 -8.45 13.27
N ARG A 66 0.75 -8.10 12.02
CA ARG A 66 1.59 -8.42 10.86
C ARG A 66 2.99 -7.82 10.97
N PHE A 67 3.09 -6.59 11.50
CA PHE A 67 4.39 -5.94 11.73
C PHE A 67 5.22 -6.71 12.75
N VAL A 68 4.62 -7.14 13.87
CA VAL A 68 5.28 -7.95 14.90
C VAL A 68 5.75 -9.29 14.33
N ILE A 69 4.89 -9.99 13.58
CA ILE A 69 5.25 -11.26 12.93
C ILE A 69 6.42 -11.05 11.97
N THR A 70 6.38 -9.99 11.15
CA THR A 70 7.47 -9.66 10.22
C THR A 70 8.78 -9.41 10.95
N LEU A 71 8.72 -8.73 12.09
CA LEU A 71 9.89 -8.45 12.92
C LEU A 71 10.48 -9.74 13.50
N LEU A 72 9.64 -10.65 14.00
CA LEU A 72 10.08 -11.95 14.50
C LEU A 72 10.74 -12.79 13.40
N VAL A 73 10.16 -12.82 12.20
CA VAL A 73 10.73 -13.53 11.04
C VAL A 73 12.06 -12.89 10.60
N ALA A 74 12.17 -11.56 10.60
CA ALA A 74 13.41 -10.89 10.25
C ALA A 74 14.52 -11.17 11.28
N ALA A 75 14.17 -11.21 12.58
CA ALA A 75 15.09 -11.54 13.66
C ALA A 75 15.57 -12.99 13.56
N SER A 76 14.67 -13.95 13.33
CA SER A 76 15.05 -15.36 13.18
C SER A 76 15.93 -15.58 11.94
N ALA A 77 15.58 -14.96 10.80
CA ALA A 77 16.39 -15.02 9.59
C ALA A 77 17.81 -14.46 9.80
N ALA A 78 17.95 -13.38 10.57
CA ALA A 78 19.25 -12.80 10.89
C ALA A 78 20.10 -13.74 11.77
N VAL A 79 19.50 -14.38 12.78
CA VAL A 79 20.19 -15.37 13.65
C VAL A 79 20.62 -16.60 12.84
N ILE A 80 19.74 -17.13 11.99
CA ILE A 80 20.06 -18.28 11.14
C ILE A 80 21.17 -17.93 10.14
N GLY A 81 21.08 -16.77 9.48
CA GLY A 81 22.08 -16.31 8.52
C GLY A 81 23.46 -16.03 9.14
N TRP A 82 23.47 -15.62 10.41
CA TRP A 82 24.69 -15.49 11.19
C TRP A 82 25.30 -16.86 11.52
N GLN A 83 24.50 -17.77 12.08
CA GLN A 83 24.96 -19.09 12.49
C GLN A 83 25.45 -19.92 11.30
N SER A 84 24.76 -19.84 10.15
CA SER A 84 25.17 -20.55 8.94
C SER A 84 26.48 -20.01 8.36
N ALA A 85 26.69 -18.68 8.42
CA ALA A 85 27.94 -18.06 7.99
C ALA A 85 29.12 -18.44 8.91
N GLN A 86 28.91 -18.47 10.22
CA GLN A 86 29.92 -18.97 11.15
C GLN A 86 30.23 -20.46 10.93
N ALA A 87 29.21 -21.30 10.73
CA ALA A 87 29.40 -22.72 10.44
C ALA A 87 30.17 -22.96 9.13
N SER A 88 30.07 -22.03 8.18
CA SER A 88 30.79 -22.05 6.91
C SER A 88 32.20 -21.45 7.01
N GLY A 89 32.65 -21.09 8.22
CA GLY A 89 33.99 -20.53 8.47
C GLY A 89 34.17 -19.10 7.99
N LEU A 90 33.09 -18.35 7.69
CA LEU A 90 33.22 -16.94 7.33
C LEU A 90 33.74 -16.14 8.53
N ALA A 91 34.64 -15.20 8.24
CA ALA A 91 35.14 -14.25 9.23
C ALA A 91 33.97 -13.46 9.85
N TRP A 92 34.10 -13.13 11.13
CA TRP A 92 33.10 -12.37 11.91
C TRP A 92 32.41 -11.22 11.15
N PRO A 93 33.11 -10.31 10.45
CA PRO A 93 32.44 -9.20 9.74
C PRO A 93 31.51 -9.67 8.62
N LEU A 94 31.83 -10.78 7.95
CA LEU A 94 31.00 -11.34 6.89
C LEU A 94 29.76 -12.03 7.46
N ALA A 95 29.86 -12.68 8.63
CA ALA A 95 28.71 -13.25 9.33
C ALA A 95 27.72 -12.16 9.83
N VAL A 96 28.23 -10.99 10.23
CA VAL A 96 27.39 -9.82 10.53
C VAL A 96 26.63 -9.36 9.29
N LEU A 97 27.33 -9.27 8.15
CA LEU A 97 26.75 -8.82 6.89
C LEU A 97 25.68 -9.79 6.37
N THR A 98 25.87 -11.11 6.50
CA THR A 98 24.84 -12.09 6.12
C THR A 98 23.58 -11.96 6.98
N GLY A 99 23.74 -11.77 8.30
CA GLY A 99 22.60 -11.53 9.20
C GLY A 99 21.82 -10.25 8.85
N LEU A 100 22.54 -9.14 8.62
CA LEU A 100 21.94 -7.88 8.17
C LEU A 100 21.26 -8.00 6.81
N GLY A 101 21.90 -8.67 5.84
CA GLY A 101 21.35 -8.97 4.52
C GLY A 101 20.07 -9.78 4.58
N SER A 102 19.98 -10.73 5.51
CA SER A 102 18.78 -11.54 5.72
C SER A 102 17.62 -10.69 6.24
N CYS A 103 17.88 -9.78 7.19
CA CYS A 103 16.88 -8.85 7.70
C CYS A 103 16.41 -7.85 6.63
N THR A 104 17.32 -7.32 5.79
CA THR A 104 16.95 -6.41 4.71
C THR A 104 16.14 -7.12 3.62
N ALA A 105 16.47 -8.38 3.30
CA ALA A 105 15.71 -9.21 2.37
C ALA A 105 14.25 -9.38 2.82
N VAL A 106 14.01 -9.76 4.08
CA VAL A 106 12.65 -9.90 4.63
C VAL A 106 11.87 -8.58 4.54
N LYS A 107 12.50 -7.46 4.91
CA LYS A 107 11.87 -6.13 4.83
C LYS A 107 11.53 -5.75 3.39
N LEU A 108 12.41 -6.03 2.44
CA LEU A 108 12.18 -5.79 1.01
C LEU A 108 11.00 -6.61 0.49
N THR A 109 10.97 -7.91 0.80
CA THR A 109 9.87 -8.80 0.41
C THR A 109 8.53 -8.30 0.94
N VAL A 110 8.46 -7.90 2.22
CA VAL A 110 7.23 -7.37 2.81
C VAL A 110 6.85 -6.02 2.20
N ARG A 111 7.80 -5.12 1.95
CA ARG A 111 7.52 -3.86 1.25
C ARG A 111 6.99 -4.09 -0.16
N SER A 112 7.59 -5.01 -0.91
CA SER A 112 7.15 -5.37 -2.26
C SER A 112 5.75 -5.98 -2.23
N TRP A 113 5.48 -6.87 -1.27
CA TRP A 113 4.14 -7.43 -1.06
C TRP A 113 3.08 -6.35 -0.75
N LEU A 114 3.40 -5.42 0.15
CA LEU A 114 2.51 -4.30 0.49
C LEU A 114 2.29 -3.36 -0.69
N ARG A 115 3.27 -3.20 -1.59
CA ARG A 115 3.08 -2.44 -2.83
C ARG A 115 2.14 -3.16 -3.81
N LEU A 116 2.24 -4.48 -3.91
CA LEU A 116 1.38 -5.29 -4.78
C LEU A 116 -0.07 -5.37 -4.28
N THR A 117 -0.25 -5.40 -2.97
CA THR A 117 -1.56 -5.54 -2.29
C THR A 117 -2.15 -4.21 -1.79
N GLY A 118 -1.40 -3.12 -1.87
CA GLY A 118 -1.81 -1.79 -1.44
C GLY A 118 -2.83 -1.13 -2.37
N PRO A 119 -3.34 0.05 -2.00
CA PRO A 119 -4.34 0.77 -2.81
C PRO A 119 -3.78 1.05 -4.21
N ARG A 120 -4.41 0.46 -5.23
CA ARG A 120 -4.05 0.73 -6.62
C ARG A 120 -4.48 2.15 -6.97
N ARG A 121 -3.50 2.98 -7.34
CA ARG A 121 -3.73 4.34 -7.82
C ARG A 121 -3.88 4.28 -9.33
N PHE A 122 -4.99 4.83 -9.81
CA PHE A 122 -5.30 4.91 -11.22
C PHE A 122 -4.95 6.30 -11.73
N ARG A 123 -4.29 6.33 -12.89
CA ARG A 123 -4.09 7.58 -13.63
C ARG A 123 -5.36 7.84 -14.41
N VAL A 124 -6.04 8.92 -14.06
CA VAL A 124 -7.31 9.36 -14.67
C VAL A 124 -7.09 10.65 -15.41
#